data_AF-A0A520Q427-F1
#
_entry.id   AF-A0A520Q427-F1
#
_cell.length_a   1.000
_cell.length_b   1.000
_cell.length_c   1.000
_cell.angle_alpha   90.00
_cell.angle_beta   90.00
_cell.angle_gamma   90.00
#
_symmetry.space_group_name_H-M   'P 1'
#
loop_
_entity.id
_entity.type
_entity.pdbx_description
1 polymer ?
#
loop_
_entity_poly.entity_id
_entity_poly.type
_entity_poly.pdbx_seq_one_letter_code
_entity_poly.pdbx_strand_id
1 'polypeptide(L)'
;MDVQLIASSVFDLPSSQRVDAIVYDGTTDLRTWPGPGPDRELAEHYGGELQSQLDRERARLDDGELPIGEMLRLHRGKLHCDFLLWIASRPPEDAGIRAPAPKAEIITKAVKDALAFVAERHVKRVAFATLGDGPDAVEDVQRLVLIARAANAFYDERFASGQPTPIEECLICHPYSSRIGAARRSLGRAVKVVQEPKPAASASTGTTRRRRVAGASKSATGGSKRKAPARKVAPKLSEDEVGRARATAESYDRARTYAVGDYFRHSKFGVGRVEEITPEGFIMVLFEGGDTRRLLHARP
;
A
#
# COMPACT_ATOMS: atom_id res chain seq x y z
N MET A 1 13.96 -4.11 -15.46
CA MET A 1 13.11 -4.00 -14.27
C MET A 1 12.23 -2.77 -14.36
N ASP A 2 10.92 -2.97 -14.38
CA ASP A 2 9.90 -1.93 -14.17
C ASP A 2 9.43 -1.97 -12.70
N VAL A 3 9.09 -0.83 -12.10
CA VAL A 3 8.71 -0.75 -10.68
C VAL A 3 7.28 -0.20 -10.56
N GLN A 4 6.34 -1.08 -10.27
CA GLN A 4 4.92 -0.79 -10.30
C GLN A 4 4.34 -0.77 -8.88
N LEU A 5 3.48 0.21 -8.61
CA LEU A 5 2.75 0.33 -7.34
C LEU A 5 1.31 -0.16 -7.53
N ILE A 6 0.96 -1.29 -6.92
CA ILE A 6 -0.28 -2.03 -7.16
C ILE A 6 -1.24 -1.89 -5.98
N ALA A 7 -2.50 -1.51 -6.26
CA ALA A 7 -3.56 -1.35 -5.28
C ALA A 7 -4.30 -2.67 -5.03
N SER A 8 -3.58 -3.66 -4.51
CA SER A 8 -4.07 -4.98 -4.11
C SER A 8 -3.21 -5.50 -2.95
N SER A 9 -3.72 -6.46 -2.17
CA SER A 9 -2.82 -7.28 -1.34
C SER A 9 -1.88 -8.07 -2.26
N VAL A 10 -0.66 -8.33 -1.79
CA VAL A 10 0.31 -9.16 -2.53
C VAL A 10 -0.16 -10.62 -2.66
N PHE A 11 -1.05 -11.05 -1.77
CA PHE A 11 -1.59 -12.41 -1.75
C PHE A 11 -2.79 -12.59 -2.68
N ASP A 12 -3.43 -11.49 -3.11
CA ASP A 12 -4.62 -11.45 -3.97
C ASP A 12 -4.31 -10.96 -5.40
N LEU A 13 -3.06 -11.05 -5.84
CA LEU A 13 -2.67 -10.68 -7.21
C LEU A 13 -3.38 -11.58 -8.24
N PRO A 14 -4.06 -11.00 -9.25
CA PRO A 14 -4.80 -11.77 -10.25
C PRO A 14 -3.88 -12.67 -11.09
N SER A 15 -4.43 -13.71 -11.73
CA SER A 15 -3.67 -14.67 -12.55
C SER A 15 -2.78 -14.04 -13.63
N SER A 16 -3.17 -12.88 -14.18
CA SER A 16 -2.37 -12.08 -15.13
C SER A 16 -1.11 -11.46 -14.51
N GLN A 17 -1.17 -11.11 -13.22
CA GLN A 17 -0.09 -10.51 -12.42
C GLN A 17 0.61 -11.55 -11.51
N ARG A 18 0.53 -12.84 -11.84
CA ARG A 18 1.29 -13.89 -11.13
C ARG A 18 2.77 -13.53 -11.10
N VAL A 19 3.38 -13.63 -9.92
CA VAL A 19 4.80 -13.41 -9.68
C VAL A 19 5.53 -14.71 -9.36
N ASP A 20 6.85 -14.73 -9.51
CA ASP A 20 7.66 -15.90 -9.19
C ASP A 20 7.99 -15.89 -7.69
N ALA A 21 8.33 -14.71 -7.15
CA ALA A 21 8.66 -14.52 -5.73
C ALA A 21 7.76 -13.47 -5.05
N ILE A 22 7.23 -13.81 -3.87
CA ILE A 22 6.68 -12.84 -2.92
C ILE A 22 7.73 -12.59 -1.84
N VAL A 23 8.02 -11.33 -1.53
CA VAL A 23 8.96 -10.92 -0.49
C VAL A 23 8.19 -10.42 0.73
N TYR A 24 8.56 -10.95 1.89
CA TYR A 24 7.92 -10.73 3.17
C TYR A 24 8.98 -10.61 4.28
N ASP A 25 8.72 -9.83 5.34
CA ASP A 25 9.65 -9.67 6.45
C ASP A 25 9.05 -10.04 7.82
N GLY A 26 9.83 -10.75 8.63
CA GLY A 26 9.40 -11.30 9.91
C GLY A 26 10.53 -11.39 10.93
N THR A 27 10.34 -12.21 11.97
CA THR A 27 11.30 -12.35 13.07
C THR A 27 12.50 -13.22 12.69
N THR A 28 13.62 -13.03 13.41
CA THR A 28 14.81 -13.90 13.35
C THR A 28 14.48 -15.33 13.74
N ASP A 29 13.61 -15.53 14.74
CA ASP A 29 13.24 -16.85 15.25
C ASP A 29 12.15 -17.58 14.44
N LEU A 30 11.78 -17.03 13.28
CA LEU A 30 10.80 -17.59 12.34
C LEU A 30 9.42 -17.86 12.97
N ARG A 31 8.97 -16.97 13.88
CA ARG A 31 7.62 -17.03 14.45
C ARG A 31 6.72 -15.95 13.86
N THR A 32 5.46 -16.31 13.63
CA THR A 32 4.41 -15.35 13.24
C THR A 32 3.78 -14.71 14.47
N TRP A 33 3.55 -13.39 14.44
CA TRP A 33 2.72 -12.71 15.44
C TRP A 33 1.27 -13.25 15.40
N PRO A 34 0.71 -13.79 16.51
CA PRO A 34 -0.62 -14.40 16.52
C PRO A 34 -1.78 -13.40 16.58
N GLY A 35 -1.50 -12.12 16.86
CA GLY A 35 -2.49 -11.05 16.88
C GLY A 35 -2.83 -10.50 15.49
N PRO A 36 -3.65 -9.43 15.42
CA PRO A 36 -3.91 -8.74 14.15
C PRO A 36 -2.64 -8.15 13.55
N GLY A 37 -2.47 -8.27 12.23
CA GLY A 37 -1.35 -7.71 11.49
C GLY A 37 -0.98 -8.54 10.25
N PRO A 38 0.10 -8.16 9.53
CA PRO A 38 0.53 -8.83 8.32
C PRO A 38 0.85 -10.32 8.49
N ASP A 39 1.40 -10.74 9.64
CA ASP A 39 1.75 -12.14 9.89
C ASP A 39 0.51 -13.05 9.89
N ARG A 40 -0.63 -12.51 10.36
CA ARG A 40 -1.92 -13.18 10.32
C ARG A 40 -2.53 -13.21 8.93
N GLU A 41 -2.44 -12.11 8.17
CA GLU A 41 -2.86 -12.07 6.76
C GLU A 41 -2.07 -13.11 5.95
N LEU A 42 -0.75 -13.13 6.09
CA LEU A 42 0.12 -14.13 5.48
C LEU A 42 -0.32 -15.56 5.86
N ALA A 43 -0.60 -15.84 7.13
CA ALA A 43 -1.05 -17.18 7.56
C ALA A 43 -2.41 -17.58 6.96
N GLU A 44 -3.36 -16.66 6.89
CA GLU A 44 -4.68 -16.89 6.30
C GLU A 44 -4.58 -17.21 4.79
N HIS A 45 -3.72 -16.52 4.03
CA HIS A 45 -3.52 -16.78 2.59
C HIS A 45 -2.55 -17.95 2.29
N TYR A 46 -1.52 -18.17 3.11
CA TYR A 46 -0.58 -19.29 2.96
C TYR A 46 -1.24 -20.63 3.27
N GLY A 47 -2.19 -20.63 4.21
CA GLY A 47 -2.87 -21.80 4.77
C GLY A 47 -2.23 -22.27 6.09
N GLY A 48 -2.92 -23.19 6.77
CA GLY A 48 -2.59 -23.63 8.15
C GLY A 48 -1.24 -24.32 8.37
N GLU A 49 -0.39 -24.40 7.35
CA GLU A 49 0.94 -25.03 7.40
C GLU A 49 2.10 -24.02 7.52
N LEU A 50 1.82 -22.71 7.58
CA LEU A 50 2.87 -21.67 7.60
C LEU A 50 3.85 -21.85 8.77
N GLN A 51 3.35 -21.88 10.01
CA GLN A 51 4.22 -22.02 11.18
C GLN A 51 4.94 -23.36 11.17
N SER A 52 4.27 -24.46 10.81
CA SER A 52 4.90 -25.78 10.64
C SER A 52 6.02 -25.79 9.59
N GLN A 53 5.92 -24.98 8.52
CA GLN A 53 6.99 -24.81 7.55
C GLN A 53 8.14 -23.97 8.11
N LEU A 54 7.83 -22.88 8.82
CA LEU A 54 8.83 -22.03 9.48
C LEU A 54 9.61 -22.82 10.55
N ASP A 55 8.93 -23.61 11.38
CA ASP A 55 9.53 -24.47 12.41
C ASP A 55 10.49 -25.51 11.82
N ARG A 56 10.15 -26.08 10.64
CA ARG A 56 11.03 -27.00 9.90
C ARG A 56 12.31 -26.35 9.40
N GLU A 57 12.25 -25.09 8.99
CA GLU A 57 13.43 -24.34 8.56
C GLU A 57 14.23 -23.84 9.77
N ARG A 58 13.55 -23.41 10.85
CA ARG A 58 14.16 -23.03 12.13
C ARG A 58 15.01 -24.15 12.72
N ALA A 59 14.51 -25.39 12.66
CA ALA A 59 15.22 -26.58 13.13
C ALA A 59 16.48 -26.95 12.31
N ARG A 60 16.77 -26.22 11.22
CA ARG A 60 18.01 -26.35 10.42
C ARG A 60 19.01 -25.22 10.67
N LEU A 61 18.67 -24.24 11.51
CA LEU A 61 19.55 -23.14 11.89
C LEU A 61 20.29 -23.51 13.16
N ASP A 62 21.61 -23.34 13.20
CA ASP A 62 22.46 -23.80 14.30
C ASP A 62 22.03 -23.21 15.66
N ASP A 63 21.77 -21.91 15.70
CA ASP A 63 21.27 -21.19 16.90
C ASP A 63 19.73 -21.09 16.95
N GLY A 64 19.01 -21.70 16.01
CA GLY A 64 17.55 -21.61 15.91
C GLY A 64 17.01 -20.22 15.55
N GLU A 65 17.87 -19.30 15.07
CA GLU A 65 17.53 -17.95 14.60
C GLU A 65 18.26 -17.63 13.27
N LEU A 66 17.56 -16.89 12.40
CA LEU A 66 18.07 -16.36 11.14
C LEU A 66 18.61 -14.93 11.39
N PRO A 67 19.89 -14.61 11.12
CA PRO A 67 20.45 -13.30 11.43
C PRO A 67 19.72 -12.13 10.75
N ILE A 68 19.72 -10.95 11.39
CA ILE A 68 19.00 -9.77 10.85
C ILE A 68 19.57 -9.37 9.48
N GLY A 69 18.69 -9.34 8.47
CA GLY A 69 19.00 -9.07 7.08
C GLY A 69 19.16 -10.32 6.22
N GLU A 70 19.34 -11.49 6.83
CA GLU A 70 19.41 -12.78 6.12
C GLU A 70 18.02 -13.26 5.68
N MET A 71 18.01 -14.19 4.71
CA MET A 71 16.81 -14.55 3.96
C MET A 71 16.65 -16.04 3.77
N LEU A 72 15.40 -16.51 3.81
CA LEU A 72 15.07 -17.92 3.69
C LEU A 72 13.99 -18.11 2.62
N ARG A 73 14.28 -18.98 1.64
CA ARG A 73 13.32 -19.38 0.61
C ARG A 73 12.38 -20.45 1.17
N LEU A 74 11.12 -20.06 1.37
CA LEU A 74 10.05 -20.95 1.80
C LEU A 74 9.28 -21.49 0.59
N HIS A 75 8.74 -22.71 0.74
CA HIS A 75 7.69 -23.18 -0.17
C HIS A 75 6.51 -22.18 -0.18
N ARG A 76 5.78 -22.07 -1.29
CA ARG A 76 4.70 -21.07 -1.44
C ARG A 76 3.42 -21.34 -0.61
N GLY A 77 3.26 -22.55 -0.08
CA GLY A 77 1.98 -22.98 0.52
C GLY A 77 0.85 -22.89 -0.51
N LYS A 78 -0.21 -22.12 -0.20
CA LYS A 78 -1.29 -21.78 -1.13
C LYS A 78 -1.09 -20.46 -1.88
N LEU A 79 -0.01 -19.71 -1.62
CA LEU A 79 0.23 -18.40 -2.23
C LEU A 79 0.37 -18.49 -3.75
N HIS A 80 -0.11 -17.46 -4.44
CA HIS A 80 -0.13 -17.37 -5.89
C HIS A 80 1.22 -16.92 -6.50
N CYS A 81 2.30 -17.60 -6.08
CA CYS A 81 3.67 -17.40 -6.57
C CYS A 81 4.37 -18.74 -6.87
N ASP A 82 5.70 -18.76 -7.08
CA ASP A 82 6.51 -19.99 -7.04
C ASP A 82 7.13 -20.22 -5.67
N PHE A 83 7.56 -19.16 -4.97
CA PHE A 83 8.06 -19.22 -3.59
C PHE A 83 7.82 -17.94 -2.79
N LEU A 84 7.89 -18.07 -1.47
CA LEU A 84 7.91 -16.96 -0.51
C LEU A 84 9.37 -16.75 -0.06
N LEU A 85 9.84 -15.51 -0.08
CA LEU A 85 11.13 -15.11 0.47
C LEU A 85 10.89 -14.41 1.80
N TRP A 86 11.27 -15.08 2.90
CA TRP A 86 11.23 -14.53 4.24
C TRP A 86 12.54 -13.78 4.52
N ILE A 87 12.43 -12.54 5.00
CA ILE A 87 13.57 -11.74 5.47
C ILE A 87 13.47 -11.63 7.00
N ALA A 88 14.53 -12.00 7.72
CA ALA A 88 14.61 -11.70 9.14
C ALA A 88 14.90 -10.20 9.33
N SER A 89 13.86 -9.39 9.60
CA SER A 89 13.99 -7.94 9.79
C SER A 89 13.79 -7.48 11.23
N ARG A 90 13.08 -8.29 12.02
CA ARG A 90 12.71 -8.02 13.42
C ARG A 90 13.39 -9.02 14.37
N PRO A 91 13.70 -8.63 15.62
CA PRO A 91 14.05 -9.60 16.67
C PRO A 91 12.85 -10.50 17.02
N PRO A 92 13.04 -11.54 17.86
CA PRO A 92 11.95 -12.40 18.30
C PRO A 92 10.87 -11.65 19.08
N GLU A 93 9.65 -12.18 19.08
CA GLU A 93 8.53 -11.69 19.90
C GLU A 93 8.77 -12.04 21.39
N ASP A 94 8.82 -11.04 22.29
CA ASP A 94 9.12 -11.26 23.73
C ASP A 94 7.86 -11.11 24.60
N ALA A 95 7.63 -12.07 25.51
CA ALA A 95 6.54 -12.06 26.50
C ALA A 95 5.12 -11.71 25.97
N GLY A 96 4.84 -11.95 24.67
CA GLY A 96 3.58 -11.57 24.03
C GLY A 96 3.48 -10.09 23.62
N ILE A 97 4.60 -9.38 23.60
CA ILE A 97 4.76 -8.01 23.08
C ILE A 97 5.31 -8.11 21.66
N ARG A 98 4.71 -7.36 20.72
CA ARG A 98 5.17 -7.36 19.32
C ARG A 98 6.53 -6.65 19.19
N ALA A 99 7.47 -7.30 18.53
CA ALA A 99 8.81 -6.80 18.25
C ALA A 99 8.77 -5.50 17.43
N PRO A 100 9.62 -4.51 17.75
CA PRO A 100 9.62 -3.22 17.06
C PRO A 100 9.95 -3.39 15.58
N ALA A 101 9.38 -2.52 14.75
CA ALA A 101 9.61 -2.51 13.33
C ALA A 101 11.07 -2.19 12.98
N PRO A 102 11.61 -2.73 11.86
CA PRO A 102 12.94 -2.38 11.38
C PRO A 102 13.03 -0.90 11.00
N LYS A 103 14.22 -0.32 11.23
CA LYS A 103 14.52 1.05 10.79
C LYS A 103 14.55 1.16 9.26
N ALA A 104 14.42 2.40 8.76
CA ALA A 104 14.41 2.69 7.33
C ALA A 104 15.66 2.18 6.58
N GLU A 105 16.84 2.17 7.22
CA GLU A 105 18.06 1.63 6.63
C GLU A 105 17.97 0.12 6.43
N ILE A 106 17.40 -0.61 7.41
CA ILE A 106 17.21 -2.07 7.36
C ILE A 106 16.22 -2.43 6.25
N ILE A 107 15.08 -1.72 6.15
CA ILE A 107 14.11 -1.91 5.05
C ILE A 107 14.78 -1.69 3.69
N THR A 108 15.57 -0.62 3.56
CA THR A 108 16.26 -0.29 2.30
C THR A 108 17.29 -1.36 1.91
N LYS A 109 18.08 -1.85 2.88
CA LYS A 109 19.03 -2.95 2.67
C LYS A 109 18.32 -4.25 2.29
N ALA A 110 17.30 -4.64 3.06
CA ALA A 110 16.49 -5.84 2.84
C ALA A 110 15.90 -5.91 1.43
N VAL A 111 15.39 -4.80 0.89
CA VAL A 111 14.86 -4.76 -0.48
C VAL A 111 15.96 -4.99 -1.53
N LYS A 112 17.14 -4.37 -1.37
CA LYS A 112 18.26 -4.57 -2.30
C LYS A 112 18.81 -5.99 -2.26
N ASP A 113 18.98 -6.55 -1.07
CA ASP A 113 19.49 -7.89 -0.87
C ASP A 113 18.50 -8.95 -1.38
N ALA A 114 17.19 -8.72 -1.20
CA ALA A 114 16.15 -9.58 -1.78
C ALA A 114 16.17 -9.55 -3.31
N LEU A 115 16.34 -8.36 -3.91
CA LEU A 115 16.49 -8.23 -5.36
C LEU A 115 17.78 -8.90 -5.87
N ALA A 116 18.88 -8.85 -5.11
CA ALA A 116 20.10 -9.60 -5.43
C ALA A 116 19.86 -11.11 -5.39
N PHE A 117 19.26 -11.61 -4.30
CA PHE A 117 18.94 -13.02 -4.10
C PHE A 117 18.05 -13.58 -5.22
N VAL A 118 16.98 -12.88 -5.60
CA VAL A 118 16.08 -13.36 -6.66
C VAL A 118 16.67 -13.20 -8.07
N ALA A 119 17.53 -12.19 -8.30
CA ALA A 119 18.24 -12.01 -9.56
C ALA A 119 19.20 -13.17 -9.87
N GLU A 120 19.92 -13.70 -8.87
CA GLU A 120 20.76 -14.90 -9.01
C GLU A 120 19.97 -16.17 -9.36
N ARG A 121 18.65 -16.16 -9.12
CA ARG A 121 17.76 -17.32 -9.27
C ARG A 121 16.83 -17.18 -10.49
N HIS A 122 17.17 -16.28 -11.41
CA HIS A 122 16.44 -16.01 -12.66
C HIS A 122 14.95 -15.66 -12.49
N VAL A 123 14.57 -15.09 -11.35
CA VAL A 123 13.22 -14.53 -11.14
C VAL A 123 13.01 -13.34 -12.08
N LYS A 124 11.89 -13.36 -12.79
CA LYS A 124 11.42 -12.29 -13.69
C LYS A 124 10.48 -11.34 -12.98
N ARG A 125 9.62 -11.86 -12.11
CA ARG A 125 8.57 -11.12 -11.42
C ARG A 125 8.68 -11.29 -9.91
N VAL A 126 8.88 -10.18 -9.22
CA VAL A 126 8.92 -10.12 -7.75
C VAL A 126 7.82 -9.19 -7.24
N ALA A 127 7.14 -9.56 -6.16
CA ALA A 127 6.23 -8.67 -5.45
C ALA A 127 6.64 -8.48 -3.99
N PHE A 128 6.56 -7.25 -3.51
CA PHE A 128 6.81 -6.89 -2.13
C PHE A 128 5.49 -6.66 -1.39
N ALA A 129 5.35 -7.31 -0.22
CA ALA A 129 4.47 -6.82 0.83
C ALA A 129 4.95 -5.45 1.35
N THR A 130 4.13 -4.78 2.16
CA THR A 130 4.57 -3.56 2.85
C THR A 130 5.52 -3.92 3.98
N LEU A 131 6.81 -3.98 3.67
CA LEU A 131 7.83 -4.43 4.62
C LEU A 131 7.96 -3.49 5.82
N GLY A 132 8.32 -4.05 6.97
CA GLY A 132 8.69 -3.32 8.18
C GLY A 132 7.48 -2.87 9.01
N ASP A 133 6.64 -3.83 9.39
CA ASP A 133 5.47 -3.60 10.24
C ASP A 133 5.66 -4.06 11.70
N GLY A 134 5.12 -3.27 12.63
CA GLY A 134 5.28 -3.46 14.07
C GLY A 134 5.11 -2.14 14.83
N PRO A 135 5.29 -2.14 16.16
CA PRO A 135 5.48 -0.91 16.94
C PRO A 135 6.62 -0.06 16.37
N ASP A 136 6.50 1.27 16.53
CA ASP A 136 7.48 2.26 16.03
C ASP A 136 7.77 2.21 14.52
N ALA A 137 6.89 1.60 13.73
CA ALA A 137 7.00 1.55 12.28
C ALA A 137 7.10 2.93 11.64
N VAL A 138 7.99 3.03 10.64
CA VAL A 138 8.02 4.13 9.67
C VAL A 138 6.62 4.27 9.05
N GLU A 139 6.18 5.50 8.81
CA GLU A 139 4.84 5.76 8.26
C GLU A 139 4.61 4.96 6.97
N ASP A 140 3.40 4.43 6.87
CA ASP A 140 3.00 3.42 5.89
C ASP A 140 3.29 3.80 4.42
N VAL A 141 2.94 5.01 4.02
CA VAL A 141 3.25 5.53 2.67
C VAL A 141 4.77 5.68 2.49
N GLN A 142 5.48 6.13 3.53
CA GLN A 142 6.94 6.24 3.50
C GLN A 142 7.63 4.86 3.37
N ARG A 143 7.08 3.76 3.92
CA ARG A 143 7.59 2.39 3.69
C ARG A 143 7.50 1.99 2.21
N LEU A 144 6.36 2.21 1.57
CA LEU A 144 6.17 1.97 0.13
C LEU A 144 7.15 2.80 -0.73
N VAL A 145 7.42 4.04 -0.33
CA VAL A 145 8.38 4.95 -0.98
C VAL A 145 9.83 4.45 -0.81
N LEU A 146 10.19 3.91 0.35
CA LEU A 146 11.51 3.31 0.59
C LEU A 146 11.73 2.08 -0.30
N ILE A 147 10.76 1.16 -0.36
CA ILE A 147 10.84 -0.04 -1.21
C ILE A 147 11.01 0.36 -2.68
N ALA A 148 10.21 1.29 -3.19
CA ALA A 148 10.30 1.74 -4.58
C ALA A 148 11.64 2.40 -4.92
N ARG A 149 12.20 3.20 -4.00
CA ARG A 149 13.51 3.83 -4.19
C ARG A 149 14.65 2.82 -4.11
N ALA A 150 14.58 1.86 -3.18
CA ALA A 150 15.57 0.79 -3.05
C ALA A 150 15.59 -0.11 -4.29
N ALA A 151 14.42 -0.42 -4.86
CA ALA A 151 14.30 -1.17 -6.10
C ALA A 151 14.91 -0.45 -7.31
N ASN A 152 14.61 0.84 -7.50
CA ASN A 152 15.25 1.62 -8.56
C ASN A 152 16.78 1.72 -8.35
N ALA A 153 17.23 2.00 -7.13
CA ALA A 153 18.66 2.08 -6.83
C ALA A 153 19.40 0.77 -7.10
N PHE A 154 18.81 -0.39 -6.80
CA PHE A 154 19.37 -1.70 -7.16
C PHE A 154 19.52 -1.86 -8.69
N TYR A 155 18.50 -1.44 -9.46
CA TYR A 155 18.57 -1.48 -10.92
C TYR A 155 19.64 -0.54 -11.48
N ASP A 156 19.72 0.69 -10.96
CA ASP A 156 20.71 1.68 -11.38
C ASP A 156 22.15 1.23 -11.05
N GLU A 157 22.36 0.60 -9.88
CA GLU A 157 23.65 0.02 -9.46
C GLU A 157 24.07 -1.17 -10.33
N ARG A 158 23.14 -2.08 -10.66
CA ARG A 158 23.35 -3.19 -11.61
C ARG A 158 23.68 -2.66 -13.01
N PHE A 159 22.93 -1.68 -13.49
CA PHE A 159 23.15 -1.06 -14.80
C PHE A 159 24.52 -0.35 -14.88
N ALA A 160 24.87 0.44 -13.86
CA ALA A 160 26.16 1.14 -13.79
C ALA A 160 27.36 0.20 -13.69
N SER A 161 27.19 -0.98 -13.08
CA SER A 161 28.22 -2.04 -13.01
C SER A 161 28.22 -2.98 -14.24
N GLY A 162 27.40 -2.71 -15.26
CA GLY A 162 27.30 -3.54 -16.47
C GLY A 162 26.66 -4.92 -16.24
N GLN A 163 26.06 -5.16 -15.08
CA GLN A 163 25.39 -6.42 -14.74
C GLN A 163 23.92 -6.37 -15.16
N PRO A 164 23.45 -7.23 -16.07
CA PRO A 164 22.02 -7.35 -16.34
C PRO A 164 21.30 -7.90 -15.09
N THR A 165 20.04 -7.49 -14.90
CA THR A 165 19.11 -8.16 -13.98
C THR A 165 18.08 -8.94 -14.79
N PRO A 166 17.77 -10.21 -14.45
CA PRO A 166 16.68 -10.95 -15.08
C PRO A 166 15.30 -10.48 -14.61
N ILE A 167 15.23 -9.61 -13.60
CA ILE A 167 13.97 -9.09 -13.06
C ILE A 167 13.37 -8.10 -14.07
N GLU A 168 12.29 -8.54 -14.69
CA GLU A 168 11.46 -7.80 -15.64
C GLU A 168 10.56 -6.82 -14.88
N GLU A 169 9.86 -7.28 -13.84
CA GLU A 169 8.86 -6.50 -13.09
C GLU A 169 9.03 -6.65 -11.56
N CYS A 170 8.93 -5.53 -10.85
CA CYS A 170 8.93 -5.42 -9.39
C CYS A 170 7.63 -4.74 -8.94
N LEU A 171 6.71 -5.52 -8.38
CA LEU A 171 5.42 -5.05 -7.88
C LEU A 171 5.55 -4.67 -6.40
N ILE A 172 5.00 -3.52 -6.03
CA ILE A 172 4.95 -3.04 -4.64
C ILE A 172 3.49 -2.90 -4.28
N CYS A 173 3.01 -3.83 -3.47
CA CYS A 173 1.60 -4.09 -3.25
C CYS A 173 1.12 -3.48 -1.92
N HIS A 174 -0.03 -2.82 -1.97
CA HIS A 174 -0.72 -2.37 -0.78
C HIS A 174 -2.24 -2.41 -1.03
N PRO A 175 -3.06 -3.04 -0.15
CA PRO A 175 -4.50 -3.19 -0.39
C PRO A 175 -5.24 -1.85 -0.54
N TYR A 176 -4.92 -0.84 0.28
CA TYR A 176 -5.55 0.49 0.17
C TYR A 176 -5.04 1.31 -1.03
N SER A 177 -5.94 1.57 -1.97
CA SER A 177 -5.72 2.41 -3.15
C SER A 177 -5.23 3.83 -2.81
N SER A 178 -5.71 4.36 -1.69
CA SER A 178 -5.35 5.67 -1.15
C SER A 178 -3.86 5.78 -0.75
N ARG A 179 -3.27 4.70 -0.21
CA ARG A 179 -1.85 4.59 0.15
C ARG A 179 -0.97 4.52 -1.09
N ILE A 180 -1.33 3.69 -2.07
CA ILE A 180 -0.69 3.65 -3.39
C ILE A 180 -0.73 5.02 -4.07
N GLY A 181 -1.88 5.70 -4.05
CA GLY A 181 -2.01 7.05 -4.58
C GLY A 181 -1.12 8.08 -3.87
N ALA A 182 -0.94 7.95 -2.55
CA ALA A 182 -0.03 8.80 -1.78
C ALA A 182 1.45 8.50 -2.09
N ALA A 183 1.83 7.22 -2.18
CA ALA A 183 3.19 6.80 -2.53
C ALA A 183 3.59 7.31 -3.93
N ARG A 184 2.71 7.11 -4.93
CA ARG A 184 2.88 7.66 -6.30
C ARG A 184 3.09 9.18 -6.28
N ARG A 185 2.34 9.93 -5.46
CA ARG A 185 2.53 11.40 -5.30
C ARG A 185 3.87 11.77 -4.63
N SER A 186 4.34 10.98 -3.67
CA SER A 186 5.61 11.20 -2.96
C SER A 186 6.85 10.87 -3.81
N LEU A 187 6.73 9.88 -4.69
CA LEU A 187 7.75 9.48 -5.66
C LEU A 187 7.81 10.41 -6.88
N GLY A 188 6.70 11.08 -7.21
CA GLY A 188 6.64 12.01 -8.33
C GLY A 188 6.92 11.34 -9.67
N ARG A 189 7.80 11.92 -10.49
CA ARG A 189 8.25 11.33 -11.77
C ARG A 189 9.46 10.39 -11.65
N ALA A 190 9.99 10.16 -10.44
CA ALA A 190 11.21 9.39 -10.23
C ALA A 190 11.02 7.86 -10.32
N VAL A 191 9.80 7.40 -10.57
CA VAL A 191 9.47 6.00 -10.85
C VAL A 191 8.69 5.95 -12.14
N LYS A 192 9.14 5.12 -13.10
CA LYS A 192 8.31 4.72 -14.24
C LYS A 192 7.23 3.79 -13.68
N VAL A 193 6.04 4.33 -13.45
CA VAL A 193 4.87 3.56 -13.01
C VAL A 193 3.95 3.43 -14.21
N VAL A 194 3.90 2.23 -14.81
CA VAL A 194 2.83 1.91 -15.76
C VAL A 194 1.51 1.93 -15.00
N GLN A 195 0.55 2.74 -15.46
CA GLN A 195 -0.83 2.62 -15.00
C GLN A 195 -1.50 1.51 -15.79
N GLU A 196 -2.17 0.58 -15.12
CA GLU A 196 -3.13 -0.28 -15.80
C GLU A 196 -4.14 0.56 -16.57
N PRO A 197 -4.47 0.20 -17.82
CA PRO A 197 -5.45 0.93 -18.60
C PRO A 197 -6.82 0.79 -17.93
N LYS A 198 -7.31 1.89 -17.35
CA LYS A 198 -8.68 2.01 -16.87
C LYS A 198 -9.62 1.55 -18.00
N PRO A 199 -10.55 0.60 -17.76
CA PRO A 199 -11.43 0.11 -18.80
C PRO A 199 -12.19 1.28 -19.42
N ALA A 200 -12.18 1.35 -20.75
CA ALA A 200 -12.76 2.46 -21.49
C ALA A 200 -14.25 2.55 -21.16
N ALA A 201 -14.67 3.70 -20.61
CA ALA A 201 -16.09 3.97 -20.43
C ALA A 201 -16.76 3.93 -21.81
N SER A 202 -17.72 3.02 -21.97
CA SER A 202 -18.51 2.86 -23.20
C SER A 202 -19.09 4.20 -23.62
N ALA A 203 -18.83 4.61 -24.86
CA ALA A 203 -19.24 5.90 -25.38
C ALA A 203 -20.78 6.06 -25.37
N SER A 204 -21.31 6.82 -24.41
CA SER A 204 -22.71 7.26 -24.45
C SER A 204 -22.84 8.40 -25.45
N THR A 205 -23.61 8.13 -26.50
CA THR A 205 -23.86 9.06 -27.60
C THR A 205 -24.67 10.29 -27.17
N GLY A 206 -24.09 11.47 -27.35
CA GLY A 206 -24.80 12.70 -27.74
C GLY A 206 -25.66 13.42 -26.68
N THR A 207 -25.36 14.70 -26.45
CA THR A 207 -26.30 15.79 -26.78
C THR A 207 -25.55 17.12 -26.94
N THR A 208 -25.91 17.87 -27.99
CA THR A 208 -25.28 19.12 -28.42
C THR A 208 -25.87 20.35 -27.74
N ARG A 209 -25.06 21.30 -27.22
CA ARG A 209 -25.29 22.76 -27.48
C ARG A 209 -24.21 23.77 -27.01
N ARG A 210 -23.87 24.65 -27.97
CA ARG A 210 -23.61 26.11 -27.87
C ARG A 210 -22.42 26.68 -27.07
N ARG A 211 -21.28 26.70 -27.78
CA ARG A 211 -20.41 27.87 -28.08
C ARG A 211 -20.98 29.27 -27.74
N ARG A 212 -20.22 30.09 -27.00
CA ARG A 212 -20.25 31.57 -27.04
C ARG A 212 -18.83 32.16 -26.97
N VAL A 213 -18.65 33.29 -27.66
CA VAL A 213 -17.39 33.99 -28.02
C VAL A 213 -17.78 35.46 -28.26
N ALA A 214 -17.10 36.51 -27.80
CA ALA A 214 -15.96 36.67 -26.87
C ALA A 214 -16.10 38.00 -26.10
N GLY A 215 -15.15 38.33 -25.21
CA GLY A 215 -15.05 39.66 -24.59
C GLY A 215 -13.70 39.87 -23.91
N ALA A 216 -12.94 40.87 -24.36
CA ALA A 216 -11.59 41.19 -23.86
C ALA A 216 -11.53 42.61 -23.29
N SER A 217 -10.78 42.81 -22.21
CA SER A 217 -10.27 44.12 -21.78
C SER A 217 -8.94 43.95 -21.01
N LYS A 218 -8.11 45.00 -21.02
CA LYS A 218 -6.67 44.97 -20.70
C LYS A 218 -6.37 45.47 -19.27
N SER A 219 -5.13 45.18 -18.82
CA SER A 219 -4.29 46.00 -17.89
C SER A 219 -4.77 46.19 -16.43
N ALA A 220 -3.92 46.35 -15.41
CA ALA A 220 -2.46 46.13 -15.28
C ALA A 220 -2.05 46.11 -13.78
N THR A 221 -0.79 45.74 -13.50
CA THR A 221 0.02 46.10 -12.31
C THR A 221 -0.52 45.83 -10.89
N GLY A 222 0.22 45.02 -10.11
CA GLY A 222 0.03 44.90 -8.67
C GLY A 222 0.86 43.77 -8.06
N GLY A 223 2.12 44.04 -7.72
CA GLY A 223 2.99 43.03 -7.11
C GLY A 223 2.59 42.72 -5.67
N SER A 224 2.47 41.43 -5.33
CA SER A 224 2.41 40.99 -3.93
C SER A 224 3.22 39.70 -3.74
N LYS A 225 3.79 39.56 -2.55
CA LYS A 225 4.87 38.61 -2.22
C LYS A 225 4.40 37.16 -2.35
N ARG A 226 5.19 36.30 -3.03
CA ARG A 226 5.00 34.84 -3.02
C ARG A 226 5.10 34.32 -1.58
N LYS A 227 3.95 34.04 -0.95
CA LYS A 227 3.87 33.34 0.33
C LYS A 227 4.15 31.86 0.08
N ALA A 228 5.08 31.26 0.82
CA ALA A 228 5.37 29.84 0.73
C ALA A 228 4.09 29.00 1.02
N PRO A 229 3.92 27.83 0.38
CA PRO A 229 2.74 27.00 0.59
C PRO A 229 2.70 26.52 2.04
N ALA A 230 1.58 26.78 2.72
CA ALA A 230 1.39 26.38 4.10
C ALA A 230 1.45 24.84 4.23
N ARG A 231 2.01 24.39 5.37
CA ARG A 231 2.10 22.99 5.79
C ARG A 231 0.72 22.33 5.66
N LYS A 232 0.59 21.28 4.84
CA LYS A 232 -0.70 20.59 4.63
C LYS A 232 -1.19 20.02 5.96
N VAL A 233 -2.26 20.60 6.49
CA VAL A 233 -3.01 20.05 7.61
C VAL A 233 -3.66 18.74 7.16
N ALA A 234 -3.81 17.79 8.08
CA ALA A 234 -4.51 16.52 7.83
C ALA A 234 -5.92 16.77 7.25
N PRO A 235 -6.45 15.87 6.41
CA PRO A 235 -7.76 16.05 5.81
C PRO A 235 -8.84 16.10 6.90
N LYS A 236 -9.41 17.28 7.12
CA LYS A 236 -10.67 17.47 7.84
C LYS A 236 -11.70 17.95 6.82
N LEU A 237 -12.97 17.64 7.04
CA LEU A 237 -14.05 18.28 6.29
C LEU A 237 -14.00 19.80 6.54
N SER A 238 -14.14 20.60 5.50
CA SER A 238 -14.20 22.06 5.64
C SER A 238 -15.50 22.48 6.33
N GLU A 239 -15.48 23.63 7.02
CA GLU A 239 -16.67 24.16 7.69
C GLU A 239 -17.84 24.36 6.70
N ASP A 240 -17.56 24.73 5.45
CA ASP A 240 -18.54 24.84 4.36
C ASP A 240 -19.14 23.48 3.94
N GLU A 241 -18.38 22.39 3.98
CA GLU A 241 -18.90 21.03 3.73
C GLU A 241 -19.76 20.55 4.91
N VAL A 242 -19.28 20.76 6.15
CA VAL A 242 -20.02 20.39 7.37
C VAL A 242 -21.33 21.18 7.47
N GLY A 243 -21.31 22.48 7.21
CA GLY A 243 -22.50 23.34 7.25
C GLY A 243 -23.56 22.92 6.22
N ARG A 244 -23.16 22.67 4.97
CA ARG A 244 -24.07 22.17 3.93
C ARG A 244 -24.64 20.79 4.29
N ALA A 245 -23.79 19.84 4.67
CA ALA A 245 -24.22 18.49 5.03
C ALA A 245 -25.12 18.48 6.29
N ARG A 246 -24.91 19.35 7.27
CA ARG A 246 -25.84 19.46 8.42
C ARG A 246 -27.26 19.87 8.01
N ALA A 247 -27.38 20.69 6.96
CA ALA A 247 -28.66 21.16 6.43
C ALA A 247 -29.33 20.17 5.47
N THR A 248 -28.56 19.47 4.62
CA THR A 248 -29.12 18.66 3.52
C THR A 248 -28.98 17.15 3.69
N ALA A 249 -28.02 16.66 4.47
CA ALA A 249 -27.73 15.23 4.52
C ALA A 249 -28.70 14.48 5.43
N GLU A 250 -29.10 13.27 5.03
CA GLU A 250 -29.96 12.42 5.84
C GLU A 250 -29.19 11.77 6.99
N SER A 251 -29.92 11.17 7.94
CA SER A 251 -29.32 10.39 9.02
C SER A 251 -28.62 9.15 8.47
N TYR A 252 -27.53 8.74 9.12
CA TYR A 252 -26.88 7.47 8.83
C TYR A 252 -27.82 6.29 9.11
N ASP A 253 -27.99 5.42 8.12
CA ASP A 253 -28.82 4.22 8.19
C ASP A 253 -28.04 3.03 7.60
N ARG A 254 -27.96 1.94 8.34
CA ARG A 254 -27.28 0.70 7.90
C ARG A 254 -28.04 -0.01 6.78
N ALA A 255 -29.34 0.25 6.61
CA ALA A 255 -30.17 -0.34 5.57
C ALA A 255 -30.08 0.41 4.22
N ARG A 256 -29.32 1.51 4.14
CA ARG A 256 -29.07 2.24 2.91
C ARG A 256 -27.71 1.89 2.32
N THR A 257 -27.63 1.87 1.00
CA THR A 257 -26.36 1.86 0.27
C THR A 257 -25.84 3.29 0.16
N TYR A 258 -24.52 3.46 0.15
CA TYR A 258 -23.85 4.76 0.05
C TYR A 258 -22.75 4.68 -1.00
N ALA A 259 -22.59 5.76 -1.77
CA ALA A 259 -21.54 5.96 -2.77
C ALA A 259 -20.37 6.79 -2.20
N VAL A 260 -19.22 6.73 -2.86
CA VAL A 260 -18.08 7.61 -2.55
C VAL A 260 -18.46 9.06 -2.86
N GLY A 261 -18.25 9.95 -1.89
CA GLY A 261 -18.67 11.36 -1.94
C GLY A 261 -19.99 11.65 -1.24
N ASP A 262 -20.76 10.63 -0.82
CA ASP A 262 -22.00 10.83 -0.06
C ASP A 262 -21.73 11.41 1.32
N TYR A 263 -22.67 12.23 1.79
CA TYR A 263 -22.68 12.81 3.14
C TYR A 263 -23.86 12.27 3.94
N PHE A 264 -23.66 12.07 5.24
CA PHE A 264 -24.72 11.73 6.18
C PHE A 264 -24.43 12.29 7.59
N ARG A 265 -25.46 12.28 8.44
CA ARG A 265 -25.36 12.65 9.86
C ARG A 265 -25.34 11.40 10.73
N HIS A 266 -24.22 11.11 11.39
CA HIS A 266 -24.10 10.01 12.33
C HIS A 266 -24.34 10.49 13.76
N SER A 267 -25.30 9.87 14.47
CA SER A 267 -25.75 10.29 15.82
C SER A 267 -24.62 10.47 16.84
N LYS A 268 -23.58 9.62 16.78
CA LYS A 268 -22.41 9.68 17.68
C LYS A 268 -21.22 10.52 17.16
N PHE A 269 -21.12 10.77 15.86
CA PHE A 269 -19.86 11.24 15.23
C PHE A 269 -20.01 12.52 14.38
N GLY A 270 -21.22 13.10 14.30
CA GLY A 270 -21.48 14.31 13.53
C GLY A 270 -21.61 14.03 12.03
N VAL A 271 -21.23 15.02 11.20
CA VAL A 271 -21.20 14.84 9.74
C VAL A 271 -20.06 13.89 9.36
N GLY A 272 -20.40 12.88 8.57
CA GLY A 272 -19.45 12.02 7.86
C GLY A 272 -19.57 12.17 6.35
N ARG A 273 -18.44 12.10 5.64
CA ARG A 273 -18.36 11.93 4.18
C ARG A 273 -17.75 10.57 3.86
N VAL A 274 -18.36 9.82 2.94
CA VAL A 274 -17.80 8.56 2.44
C VAL A 274 -16.61 8.86 1.53
N GLU A 275 -15.41 8.43 1.94
CA GLU A 275 -14.18 8.57 1.16
C GLU A 275 -13.92 7.36 0.25
N GLU A 276 -14.29 6.15 0.70
CA GLU A 276 -13.96 4.89 0.04
C GLU A 276 -14.99 3.81 0.42
N ILE A 277 -15.22 2.85 -0.47
CA ILE A 277 -15.97 1.61 -0.20
C ILE A 277 -14.96 0.46 -0.27
N THR A 278 -14.86 -0.35 0.77
CA THR A 278 -13.91 -1.48 0.83
C THR A 278 -14.45 -2.68 0.02
N PRO A 279 -13.58 -3.57 -0.48
CA PRO A 279 -14.00 -4.77 -1.20
C PRO A 279 -14.97 -5.67 -0.42
N GLU A 280 -14.90 -5.67 0.92
CA GLU A 280 -15.79 -6.44 1.79
C GLU A 280 -17.17 -5.77 2.04
N GLY A 281 -17.46 -4.63 1.39
CA GLY A 281 -18.73 -3.93 1.48
C GLY A 281 -18.89 -3.05 2.72
N PHE A 282 -17.82 -2.36 3.13
CA PHE A 282 -17.85 -1.36 4.21
C PHE A 282 -17.54 0.02 3.66
N ILE A 283 -18.04 1.08 4.30
CA ILE A 283 -17.70 2.46 3.96
C ILE A 283 -16.62 2.99 4.90
N MET A 284 -15.60 3.63 4.33
CA MET A 284 -14.61 4.42 5.07
C MET A 284 -15.04 5.88 5.05
N VAL A 285 -15.20 6.46 6.23
CA VAL A 285 -15.93 7.71 6.41
C VAL A 285 -15.05 8.70 7.17
N LEU A 286 -14.77 9.85 6.55
CA LEU A 286 -14.11 10.98 7.19
C LEU A 286 -15.15 11.81 7.92
N PHE A 287 -14.95 12.02 9.22
CA PHE A 287 -15.83 12.83 10.06
C PHE A 287 -15.30 14.26 10.23
N GLU A 288 -16.20 15.18 10.59
CA GLU A 288 -15.92 16.59 10.87
C GLU A 288 -14.76 16.82 11.86
N GLY A 289 -14.50 15.89 12.79
CA GLY A 289 -13.34 15.95 13.70
C GLY A 289 -11.97 15.73 13.03
N GLY A 290 -11.94 15.13 11.84
CA GLY A 290 -10.73 14.61 11.17
C GLY A 290 -10.50 13.11 11.38
N ASP A 291 -11.34 12.44 12.18
CA ASP A 291 -11.32 10.99 12.35
C ASP A 291 -11.81 10.29 11.08
N THR A 292 -11.09 9.27 10.61
CA THR A 292 -11.61 8.31 9.62
C THR A 292 -12.08 7.04 10.34
N ARG A 293 -13.30 6.56 10.05
CA ARG A 293 -13.85 5.32 10.65
C ARG A 293 -14.45 4.41 9.59
N ARG A 294 -14.34 3.09 9.81
CA ARG A 294 -15.05 2.05 9.05
C ARG A 294 -16.47 1.91 9.58
N LEU A 295 -17.46 1.96 8.69
CA LEU A 295 -18.88 1.75 9.00
C LEU A 295 -19.49 0.71 8.03
N LEU A 296 -20.61 0.12 8.45
CA LEU A 296 -21.40 -0.81 7.65
C LEU A 296 -22.40 -0.06 6.80
N HIS A 297 -22.81 -0.63 5.67
CA HIS A 297 -23.96 -0.15 4.90
C HIS A 297 -24.65 -1.33 4.20
N ALA A 298 -25.79 -1.09 3.55
CA ALA A 298 -26.44 -2.13 2.79
C ALA A 298 -25.60 -2.50 1.57
N ARG A 299 -25.35 -3.81 1.40
CA ARG A 299 -24.70 -4.35 0.22
C ARG A 299 -25.53 -4.00 -1.03
N PRO A 300 -24.89 -3.57 -2.14
CA PRO A 300 -25.55 -3.45 -3.42
C PRO A 300 -25.97 -4.82 -3.98
#